data_AF-A0A6I9PBE2-F1
#
_entry.id   AF-A0A6I9PBE2-F1
#
_cell.length_a   1.000
_cell.length_b   1.000
_cell.length_c   1.000
_cell.angle_alpha   90.00
_cell.angle_beta   90.00
_cell.angle_gamma   90.00
#
_symmetry.space_group_name_H-M   'P 1'
#
loop_
_entity.id
_entity.type
_entity.pdbx_description
1 polymer ?
#
loop_
_entity_poly.entity_id
_entity_poly.type
_entity_poly.pdbx_seq_one_letter_code
_entity_poly.pdbx_strand_id
1 'polypeptide(L)'
;MYQVGLMASSTLYSLFPPSSGEHFVDKHRTELINRVNCVADILDQLFEEKVITQSIYSDIMVIPTSQKKMRELFSGPLNAAGLRGKDVFYRILEKEEKYLIEELKGKK
;
A
#
# COMPACT_ATOMS: atom_id res chain seq x y z
N MET A 1 29.79 36.33 26.58
CA MET A 1 29.33 37.19 25.47
C MET A 1 28.94 36.29 24.32
N TYR A 2 27.78 36.57 23.73
CA TYR A 2 27.10 35.78 22.70
C TYR A 2 27.93 35.64 21.43
N GLN A 3 27.88 34.45 20.81
CA GLN A 3 27.58 34.35 19.38
C GLN A 3 26.78 33.07 19.15
N VAL A 4 25.60 33.26 18.58
CA VAL A 4 24.57 32.27 18.25
C VAL A 4 24.68 31.85 16.78
N GLY A 5 24.33 30.59 16.50
CA GLY A 5 23.74 30.12 15.23
C GLY A 5 24.70 29.69 14.11
N LEU A 6 24.62 28.42 13.69
CA LEU A 6 23.82 28.05 12.50
C LEU A 6 23.79 26.52 12.24
N MET A 7 22.54 26.00 12.20
CA MET A 7 22.00 24.84 11.48
C MET A 7 22.48 23.40 11.81
N ALA A 8 21.72 22.77 12.71
CA ALA A 8 21.40 21.35 12.65
C ALA A 8 20.63 21.06 11.35
N SER A 9 21.24 20.35 10.41
CA SER A 9 20.57 19.86 9.21
C SER A 9 20.17 18.39 9.39
N SER A 10 18.86 18.20 9.51
CA SER A 10 18.12 17.02 9.04
C SER A 10 18.14 15.77 9.91
N THR A 11 17.57 15.90 11.11
CA THR A 11 16.78 14.80 11.69
C THR A 11 15.68 14.37 10.71
N LEU A 12 15.41 13.05 10.66
CA LEU A 12 14.24 12.37 10.05
C LEU A 12 14.43 11.74 8.65
N TYR A 13 15.37 10.80 8.52
CA TYR A 13 15.10 9.62 7.69
C TYR A 13 14.83 8.42 8.61
N SER A 14 13.54 8.16 8.81
CA SER A 14 12.93 6.86 9.14
C SER A 14 13.13 6.30 10.54
N LEU A 15 12.24 6.74 11.44
CA LEU A 15 12.00 6.26 12.80
C LEU A 15 11.23 4.91 12.86
N PHE A 16 11.38 4.05 11.85
CA PHE A 16 10.75 2.73 11.81
C PHE A 16 11.83 1.66 11.96
N PRO A 17 11.96 1.01 13.14
CA PRO A 17 12.73 -0.23 13.19
C PRO A 17 12.10 -1.22 12.19
N PRO A 18 12.90 -2.03 11.46
CA PRO A 18 12.35 -3.10 10.64
C PRO A 18 11.68 -4.09 11.58
N SER A 19 10.37 -3.92 11.80
CA SER A 19 9.55 -4.86 12.54
C SER A 19 9.61 -6.19 11.82
N SER A 20 10.25 -7.15 12.47
CA SER A 20 10.53 -8.52 12.05
C SER A 20 9.32 -9.20 11.41
N GLY A 21 9.27 -9.22 10.08
CA GLY A 21 8.26 -9.91 9.30
C GLY A 21 7.82 -9.09 8.08
N GLU A 22 8.08 -9.61 6.87
CA GLU A 22 7.48 -9.06 5.65
C GLU A 22 5.96 -9.14 5.76
N HIS A 23 5.26 -8.02 5.56
CA HIS A 23 3.79 -7.99 5.61
C HIS A 23 3.22 -8.89 4.51
N PHE A 24 2.10 -9.58 4.76
CA PHE A 24 1.48 -10.52 3.81
C PHE A 24 1.34 -9.93 2.40
N VAL A 25 0.89 -8.68 2.33
CA VAL A 25 0.69 -7.93 1.08
C VAL A 25 2.00 -7.72 0.30
N ASP A 26 3.11 -7.47 0.99
CA ASP A 26 4.43 -7.35 0.36
C ASP A 26 4.93 -8.72 -0.11
N LYS A 27 4.80 -9.74 0.75
CA LYS A 27 5.19 -11.13 0.47
C LYS A 27 4.51 -11.68 -0.78
N HIS A 28 3.22 -11.40 -0.94
CA HIS A 28 2.42 -11.89 -2.05
C HIS A 28 2.20 -10.84 -3.16
N ARG A 29 3.00 -9.78 -3.18
CA ARG A 29 2.85 -8.66 -4.13
C ARG A 29 2.71 -9.11 -5.59
N THR A 30 3.55 -10.04 -6.05
CA THR A 30 3.52 -10.53 -7.44
C THR A 30 2.22 -11.27 -7.77
N GLU A 31 1.76 -12.13 -6.86
CA GLU A 31 0.51 -12.87 -7.05
C GLU A 31 -0.68 -11.92 -7.04
N LEU A 32 -0.70 -10.96 -6.11
CA LEU A 32 -1.75 -9.95 -6.02
C LEU A 32 -1.80 -9.08 -7.28
N ILE A 33 -0.65 -8.61 -7.79
CA ILE A 33 -0.59 -7.81 -9.02
C ILE A 33 -1.12 -8.59 -10.23
N ASN A 34 -0.81 -9.88 -10.33
CA ASN A 34 -1.17 -10.66 -11.51
C ASN A 34 -2.61 -11.19 -11.49
N ARG A 35 -3.16 -11.47 -10.31
CA ARG A 35 -4.42 -12.20 -10.15
C ARG A 35 -5.60 -11.35 -9.72
N VAL A 36 -5.36 -10.23 -9.03
CA VAL A 36 -6.44 -9.30 -8.66
C VAL A 36 -6.95 -8.60 -9.90
N ASN A 37 -8.25 -8.73 -10.16
CA ASN A 37 -8.89 -8.08 -11.30
C ASN A 37 -9.88 -6.99 -10.88
N CYS A 38 -10.47 -7.11 -9.69
CA CYS A 38 -11.42 -6.16 -9.13
C CYS A 38 -10.71 -4.96 -8.47
N VAL A 39 -9.82 -4.30 -9.22
CA VAL A 39 -9.00 -3.20 -8.68
C VAL A 39 -9.83 -1.94 -8.43
N ALA A 40 -10.93 -1.75 -9.16
CA ALA A 40 -11.84 -0.62 -8.96
C ALA A 40 -12.47 -0.67 -7.55
N ASP A 41 -13.10 -1.79 -7.20
CA ASP A 41 -13.73 -2.00 -5.89
C ASP A 41 -12.74 -1.86 -4.73
N ILE A 42 -11.50 -2.32 -4.94
CA ILE A 42 -10.44 -2.15 -3.95
C ILE A 42 -10.05 -0.67 -3.80
N LEU A 43 -9.94 0.08 -4.90
CA LEU A 43 -9.65 1.51 -4.86
C LEU A 43 -10.77 2.30 -4.19
N ASP A 44 -12.03 1.96 -4.44
CA ASP A 44 -13.19 2.58 -3.80
C ASP A 44 -13.15 2.41 -2.29
N GLN A 45 -12.92 1.18 -1.80
CA GLN A 45 -12.79 0.91 -0.37
C GLN A 45 -11.57 1.60 0.25
N LEU A 46 -10.43 1.64 -0.45
CA LEU A 46 -9.24 2.37 0.02
C LEU A 46 -9.48 3.88 0.12
N PHE A 47 -10.28 4.44 -0.78
CA PHE A 47 -10.65 5.85 -0.75
C PHE A 47 -11.63 6.13 0.39
N GLU A 48 -12.63 5.28 0.59
CA GLU A 48 -13.60 5.37 1.71
C GLU A 48 -12.89 5.32 3.07
N GLU A 49 -11.94 4.40 3.23
CA GLU A 49 -11.13 4.25 4.44
C GLU A 49 -10.03 5.32 4.60
N LYS A 50 -9.98 6.30 3.68
CA LYS A 50 -9.02 7.42 3.66
C LYS A 50 -7.56 6.96 3.64
N VAL A 51 -7.28 5.81 3.04
CA VAL A 51 -5.92 5.32 2.80
C VAL A 51 -5.30 6.05 1.61
N ILE A 52 -6.11 6.34 0.60
CA ILE A 52 -5.72 7.09 -0.60
C ILE A 52 -6.53 8.38 -0.73
N THR A 53 -5.96 9.36 -1.42
CA THR A 53 -6.64 10.63 -1.72
C THR A 53 -7.37 10.57 -3.06
N GLN A 54 -8.28 11.51 -3.30
CA GLN A 54 -9.03 11.61 -4.57
C GLN A 54 -8.10 11.71 -5.80
N SER A 55 -6.99 12.44 -5.68
CA SER A 55 -6.00 12.56 -6.76
C SER A 55 -5.44 11.19 -7.12
N ILE A 56 -4.92 10.47 -6.11
CA ILE A 56 -4.35 9.13 -6.30
C ILE A 56 -5.39 8.15 -6.86
N TYR A 57 -6.62 8.19 -6.34
CA TYR A 57 -7.71 7.36 -6.84
C TYR A 57 -7.91 7.60 -8.34
N SER A 58 -8.07 8.85 -8.76
CA SER A 58 -8.29 9.21 -10.16
C SER A 58 -7.10 8.84 -11.05
N ASP A 59 -5.87 9.07 -10.59
CA ASP A 59 -4.63 8.74 -11.32
C ASP A 59 -4.49 7.24 -11.57
N ILE A 60 -4.86 6.40 -10.60
CA ILE A 60 -4.81 4.94 -10.76
C ILE A 60 -6.00 4.47 -11.60
N MET A 61 -7.19 5.07 -11.45
CA MET A 61 -8.40 4.60 -12.11
C MET A 61 -8.34 4.72 -13.64
N VAL A 62 -7.61 5.72 -14.17
CA VAL A 62 -7.42 5.93 -15.62
C VAL A 62 -6.47 4.92 -16.28
N ILE A 63 -5.71 4.14 -15.49
CA ILE A 63 -4.78 3.14 -16.04
C ILE A 63 -5.59 2.03 -16.73
N PRO A 64 -5.19 1.58 -17.93
CA PRO A 64 -6.04 0.68 -18.73
C PRO A 64 -6.12 -0.76 -18.22
N THR A 65 -5.12 -1.25 -17.48
CA THR A 65 -5.06 -2.66 -17.06
C THR A 65 -4.97 -2.80 -15.54
N SER A 66 -5.70 -3.78 -15.00
CA SER A 66 -5.75 -4.12 -13.58
C SER A 66 -4.34 -4.37 -13.01
N GLN A 67 -3.47 -5.06 -13.76
CA GLN A 67 -2.11 -5.35 -13.33
C GLN A 67 -1.25 -4.08 -13.21
N LYS A 68 -1.41 -3.12 -14.13
CA LYS A 68 -0.71 -1.83 -14.02
C LYS A 68 -1.28 -0.99 -12.87
N LYS A 69 -2.61 -0.99 -12.67
CA LYS A 69 -3.26 -0.33 -11.53
C LYS A 69 -2.69 -0.82 -10.20
N MET A 70 -2.65 -2.14 -10.02
CA MET A 70 -2.09 -2.76 -8.83
C MET A 70 -0.62 -2.41 -8.65
N ARG A 71 0.17 -2.44 -9.73
CA ARG A 71 1.60 -2.06 -9.67
C ARG A 71 1.80 -0.63 -9.17
N GLU A 72 1.03 0.33 -9.68
CA GLU A 72 1.10 1.73 -9.25
C GLU A 72 0.62 1.91 -7.81
N LEU A 73 -0.48 1.25 -7.44
CA LEU A 73 -0.99 1.24 -6.06
C LEU A 73 0.08 0.76 -5.07
N PHE A 74 0.75 -0.34 -5.38
CA PHE A 74 1.85 -0.88 -4.58
C PHE A 74 3.08 0.03 -4.55
N SER A 75 3.39 0.71 -5.66
CA SER A 75 4.61 1.52 -5.78
C SER A 75 4.52 2.80 -4.95
N GLY A 76 3.37 3.48 -4.99
CA GLY A 76 3.19 4.78 -4.36
C GLY A 76 2.35 4.74 -3.09
N PRO A 77 1.02 4.87 -3.22
CA PRO A 77 0.15 5.22 -2.11
C PRO A 77 0.07 4.15 -1.01
N LEU A 78 0.16 2.87 -1.37
CA LEU A 78 0.10 1.80 -0.37
C LEU A 78 1.35 1.78 0.51
N ASN A 79 2.52 2.05 -0.06
CA ASN A 79 3.77 2.21 0.71
C ASN A 79 3.77 3.50 1.53
N ALA A 80 3.26 4.60 0.97
CA ALA A 80 3.15 5.88 1.67
C ALA A 80 2.19 5.81 2.87
N ALA A 81 1.12 5.00 2.78
CA ALA A 81 0.19 4.76 3.88
C ALA A 81 0.75 3.88 5.01
N GLY A 82 1.95 3.30 4.82
CA GLY A 82 2.65 2.50 5.81
C GLY A 82 1.90 1.22 6.21
N LEU A 83 2.21 0.69 7.39
CA LEU A 83 1.63 -0.56 7.89
C LEU A 83 0.10 -0.50 7.96
N ARG A 84 -0.48 0.61 8.45
CA ARG A 84 -1.93 0.79 8.52
C ARG A 84 -2.61 0.69 7.15
N GLY A 85 -2.00 1.27 6.10
CA GLY A 85 -2.52 1.14 4.74
C GLY A 85 -2.49 -0.30 4.25
N LYS A 86 -1.41 -1.03 4.54
CA LYS A 86 -1.25 -2.44 4.19
C LYS A 86 -2.25 -3.34 4.92
N ASP A 87 -2.53 -3.07 6.20
CA ASP A 87 -3.56 -3.78 6.97
C ASP A 87 -4.96 -3.57 6.39
N VAL A 88 -5.33 -2.33 6.06
CA VAL A 88 -6.63 -2.02 5.45
C VAL A 88 -6.76 -2.68 4.09
N PHE A 89 -5.73 -2.56 3.24
CA PHE A 89 -5.70 -3.21 1.94
C PHE A 89 -5.86 -4.73 2.04
N TYR A 90 -5.17 -5.36 2.99
CA TYR A 90 -5.30 -6.78 3.24
C TYR A 90 -6.73 -7.18 3.66
N ARG A 91 -7.38 -6.41 4.54
CA ARG A 91 -8.78 -6.65 4.92
C ARG A 91 -9.74 -6.52 3.74
N ILE A 92 -9.49 -5.57 2.83
CA ILE A 92 -10.29 -5.40 1.61
C ILE A 92 -10.10 -6.63 0.72
N LEU A 93 -8.86 -7.10 0.54
CA LEU A 93 -8.60 -8.32 -0.23
C LEU A 93 -9.29 -9.55 0.38
N GLU A 94 -9.38 -9.66 1.71
CA GLU A 94 -10.12 -10.75 2.36
C GLU A 94 -11.63 -10.72 2.05
N LYS A 95 -12.19 -9.55 1.73
CA LYS A 95 -13.60 -9.38 1.35
C LYS A 95 -13.82 -9.64 -0.14
N GLU A 96 -13.06 -8.94 -0.99
CA GLU A 96 -13.26 -8.95 -2.45
C GLU A 96 -12.68 -10.19 -3.11
N GLU A 97 -11.52 -10.63 -2.64
CA GLU A 97 -10.68 -11.66 -3.28
C GLU A 97 -10.43 -12.81 -2.29
N LYS A 98 -11.46 -13.19 -1.52
CA LYS A 98 -11.36 -14.19 -0.43
C LYS A 98 -10.66 -15.47 -0.87
N TYR A 99 -11.08 -16.05 -2.00
CA TYR A 99 -10.50 -17.30 -2.51
C TYR A 99 -9.01 -17.16 -2.84
N LEU A 100 -8.61 -16.04 -3.43
CA LEU A 100 -7.21 -15.74 -3.72
C LEU A 100 -6.41 -15.64 -2.41
N ILE A 101 -6.94 -14.96 -1.40
CA ILE A 101 -6.25 -14.80 -0.11
C ILE A 101 -6.14 -16.13 0.64
N GLU A 102 -7.18 -16.96 0.65
CA GLU A 102 -7.13 -18.30 1.23
C GLU A 102 -6.09 -19.18 0.53
N GLU A 103 -6.01 -19.12 -0.80
CA GLU A 103 -4.99 -19.84 -1.59
C GLU A 103 -3.57 -19.37 -1.24
N LEU A 104 -3.36 -18.05 -1.15
CA LEU A 104 -2.06 -17.45 -0.83
C LEU A 104 -1.62 -17.72 0.61
N LYS A 105 -2.56 -17.80 1.57
CA LYS A 105 -2.29 -18.23 2.95
C LYS A 105 -1.86 -19.70 3.04
N GLY A 106 -2.38 -20.54 2.15
CA GLY A 106 -2.07 -21.98 2.09
C GLY A 106 -0.71 -22.29 1.45
N LYS A 107 -0.15 -21.39 0.63
CA LYS A 107 1.21 -21.52 0.09
C LYS A 107 2.24 -21.24 1.21
N LYS A 108 2.71 -22.32 1.84
CA LYS A 108 3.74 -22.30 2.88
C LYS A 108 5.14 -22.42 2.31
#